data_AF-A0A897NSP0-F1
#
_entry.id   AF-A0A897NSP0-F1
#
_cell.length_a   1.000
_cell.length_b   1.000
_cell.length_c   1.000
_cell.angle_alpha   90.00
_cell.angle_beta   90.00
_cell.angle_gamma   90.00
#
_symmetry.space_group_name_H-M   'P 1'
#
loop_
_entity.id
_entity.type
_entity.pdbx_description
1 polymer ?
#
loop_
_entity_poly.entity_id
_entity_poly.type
_entity_poly.pdbx_seq_one_letter_code
_entity_poly.pdbx_strand_id
1 'polypeptide(L)'
;MADNYGSHHAKLTQQRADELGIEFVFILPYSPTLNAIEPLGKDLKYEILPEIFADRDHFRAFLTETFLRLSHRLSFATDWIETFLPDVQKVR
;
A
#
# COMPACT_ATOMS: atom_id res chain seq x y z
N MET A 1 8.68 1.25 0.98
CA MET A 1 8.45 0.36 2.13
C MET A 1 7.88 -0.96 1.63
N ALA A 2 8.25 -2.09 2.23
CA ALA A 2 7.74 -3.42 1.86
C ALA A 2 7.55 -4.29 3.10
N ASP A 3 6.66 -5.28 3.01
CA ASP A 3 6.56 -6.35 3.99
C ASP A 3 7.68 -7.40 3.77
N ASN A 4 7.68 -8.45 4.60
CA ASN A 4 8.68 -9.52 4.55
C ASN A 4 8.29 -10.68 3.62
N TYR A 5 7.41 -10.45 2.65
CA TYR A 5 7.08 -11.49 1.68
C TYR A 5 8.32 -11.89 0.86
N GLY A 6 8.48 -13.20 0.61
CA GLY A 6 9.72 -13.76 0.07
C GLY A 6 10.13 -13.18 -1.30
N SER A 7 9.18 -12.75 -2.14
CA SER A 7 9.51 -12.12 -3.42
C SER A 7 10.12 -10.72 -3.26
N HIS A 8 9.86 -10.01 -2.17
CA HIS A 8 10.52 -8.74 -1.87
C HIS A 8 11.99 -8.95 -1.52
N HIS A 9 12.32 -10.04 -0.83
CA HIS A 9 13.70 -10.42 -0.47
C HIS A 9 14.46 -11.17 -1.58
N ALA A 10 13.79 -11.52 -2.68
CA ALA A 10 14.40 -12.28 -3.75
C ALA A 10 15.58 -11.49 -4.37
N LYS A 11 16.69 -12.19 -4.63
CA LYS A 11 17.92 -11.57 -5.17
C LYS A 11 17.66 -10.74 -6.42
N LEU A 12 16.82 -11.24 -7.33
CA LEU A 12 16.47 -10.53 -8.56
C LEU A 12 15.71 -9.22 -8.29
N THR A 13 14.80 -9.23 -7.30
CA THR A 13 14.05 -8.03 -6.88
C THR A 13 14.98 -6.99 -6.27
N GLN A 14 15.89 -7.42 -5.39
CA GLN A 14 16.86 -6.54 -4.73
C GLN A 14 17.84 -5.93 -5.75
N GLN A 15 18.41 -6.75 -6.64
CA GLN A 15 19.29 -6.28 -7.72
C GLN A 15 18.60 -5.26 -8.61
N ARG A 16 17.33 -5.50 -8.97
CA ARG A 16 16.58 -4.56 -9.79
C ARG A 16 16.30 -3.24 -9.05
N ALA A 17 16.07 -3.28 -7.75
CA ALA A 17 15.91 -2.08 -6.93
C ALA A 17 17.21 -1.28 -6.87
N ASP A 18 18.35 -1.94 -6.68
CA ASP A 18 19.68 -1.30 -6.69
C ASP A 18 19.97 -0.60 -8.02
N GLU A 19 19.70 -1.28 -9.15
CA GLU A 19 19.84 -0.71 -10.51
C GLU A 19 18.98 0.53 -10.74
N LEU A 20 17.82 0.61 -10.08
CA LEU A 20 16.88 1.71 -10.18
C LEU A 20 17.10 2.79 -9.10
N GLY A 21 18.06 2.61 -8.19
CA GLY A 21 18.29 3.50 -7.05
C GLY A 21 17.14 3.50 -6.04
N ILE A 22 16.41 2.39 -5.92
CA ILE A 22 15.29 2.21 -4.99
C ILE A 22 15.80 1.53 -3.73
N GLU A 23 15.63 2.20 -2.58
CA GLU A 23 15.94 1.60 -1.28
C GLU A 23 14.71 0.91 -0.68
N PHE A 24 14.86 -0.37 -0.33
CA PHE A 24 13.84 -1.10 0.42
C PHE A 24 13.94 -0.81 1.92
N VAL A 25 12.88 -0.21 2.46
CA VAL A 25 12.63 -0.14 3.90
C VAL A 25 11.65 -1.26 4.28
N PHE A 26 12.16 -2.32 4.91
CA PHE A 26 11.36 -3.43 5.38
C PHE A 26 10.76 -3.13 6.76
N ILE A 27 9.45 -3.34 6.89
CA ILE A 27 8.76 -3.24 8.17
C ILE A 27 9.02 -4.50 9.03
N LEU A 28 8.72 -4.41 10.33
CA LEU A 28 8.83 -5.57 11.22
C LEU A 28 7.94 -6.73 10.75
N PRO A 29 8.37 -8.00 10.91
CA PRO A 29 7.53 -9.16 10.61
C PRO A 29 6.18 -9.09 11.32
N TYR A 30 5.12 -9.56 10.66
CA TYR A 30 3.75 -9.60 11.18
C TYR A 30 3.21 -8.27 11.69
N SER A 31 3.70 -7.14 11.17
CA SER A 31 3.31 -5.80 11.58
C SER A 31 2.55 -5.06 10.47
N PRO A 32 1.36 -5.54 10.04
CA PRO A 32 0.61 -4.94 8.94
C PRO A 32 0.24 -3.48 9.24
N THR A 33 0.01 -3.13 10.50
CA THR A 33 -0.29 -1.75 10.91
C THR A 33 0.79 -0.74 10.51
N LEU A 34 2.05 -1.17 10.32
CA LEU A 34 3.14 -0.32 9.87
C LEU A 34 3.15 -0.11 8.35
N ASN A 35 2.38 -0.89 7.58
CA ASN A 35 2.31 -0.75 6.14
C ASN A 35 1.25 0.30 5.75
N ALA A 36 1.70 1.42 5.17
CA ALA A 36 0.85 2.55 4.81
C ALA A 36 -0.27 2.22 3.81
N ILE A 37 -0.17 1.10 3.08
CA ILE A 37 -1.22 0.68 2.14
C ILE A 37 -2.40 -0.04 2.80
N GLU A 38 -2.27 -0.54 4.03
CA GLU A 38 -3.31 -1.37 4.67
C GLU A 38 -4.65 -0.64 4.86
N PRO A 39 -4.70 0.64 5.29
CA PRO A 39 -5.95 1.38 5.38
C PRO A 39 -6.67 1.49 4.02
N LEU A 40 -5.91 1.71 2.94
CA LEU A 40 -6.46 1.74 1.57
C LEU A 40 -6.99 0.36 1.17
N GLY A 41 -6.23 -0.71 1.43
CA GLY A 41 -6.65 -2.08 1.12
C GLY A 41 -7.90 -2.50 1.90
N LYS A 42 -8.02 -2.07 3.15
CA LYS A 42 -9.21 -2.25 3.98
C LYS A 42 -10.43 -1.60 3.34
N ASP A 43 -10.36 -0.31 3.02
CA ASP A 43 -11.46 0.44 2.38
C ASP A 43 -11.83 -0.17 1.01
N LEU A 44 -10.83 -0.50 0.19
CA LEU A 44 -11.03 -1.15 -1.11
C LEU A 44 -11.80 -2.47 -0.97
N LYS A 45 -11.45 -3.30 0.00
CA LYS A 45 -12.15 -4.57 0.26
C LYS A 45 -13.61 -4.34 0.69
N TYR A 46 -13.87 -3.32 1.52
CA TYR A 46 -15.24 -2.99 1.92
C TYR A 46 -16.11 -2.58 0.73
N GLU A 47 -15.55 -1.84 -0.22
CA GLU A 47 -16.28 -1.41 -1.41
C GLU A 47 -16.51 -2.56 -2.42
N ILE A 48 -15.59 -3.51 -2.50
CA ILE A 48 -15.72 -4.69 -3.37
C ILE A 48 -16.74 -5.70 -2.85
N LEU A 49 -16.81 -5.90 -1.53
CA LEU A 49 -17.57 -6.99 -0.92
C LEU A 49 -19.08 -7.03 -1.27
N PRO A 50 -19.82 -5.91 -1.35
CA PRO A 50 -21.24 -5.95 -1.68
C PRO A 50 -21.53 -6.05 -3.19
N GLU A 51 -20.54 -5.88 -4.06
CA GLU A 51 -20.74 -5.77 -5.50
C GLU A 51 -20.80 -7.15 -6.17
N ILE A 52 -21.73 -7.33 -7.11
CA ILE A 52 -21.85 -8.55 -7.91
C ILE A 52 -21.28 -8.29 -9.31
N PHE A 53 -20.17 -8.95 -9.61
CA PHE A 53 -19.50 -8.80 -10.90
C PHE A 53 -20.03 -9.78 -11.94
N ALA A 54 -20.42 -9.25 -13.10
CA ALA A 54 -20.89 -10.04 -14.23
C ALA A 54 -19.76 -10.89 -14.85
N ASP A 55 -18.55 -10.34 -14.89
CA ASP A 55 -17.36 -10.99 -15.42
C ASP A 55 -16.08 -10.37 -14.84
N ARG A 56 -14.94 -10.90 -15.28
CA ARG A 56 -13.60 -10.45 -14.86
C ARG A 56 -13.31 -9.01 -15.27
N ASP A 57 -13.82 -8.56 -16.41
CA ASP A 57 -13.51 -7.24 -16.94
C ASP A 57 -14.31 -6.17 -16.18
N HIS A 58 -15.57 -6.45 -15.82
CA HIS A 58 -16.33 -5.66 -14.87
C HIS A 58 -15.61 -5.57 -13.52
N PHE A 59 -15.17 -6.70 -12.95
CA PHE A 59 -14.38 -6.68 -11.71
C PHE A 59 -13.12 -5.83 -11.80
N ARG A 60 -12.37 -5.95 -12.91
CA ARG A 60 -11.13 -5.20 -13.12
C ARG A 60 -11.39 -3.70 -13.25
N ALA A 61 -12.44 -3.30 -13.96
CA ALA A 61 -12.82 -1.90 -14.10
C ALA A 61 -13.19 -1.30 -12.74
N PHE A 62 -14.10 -1.97 -12.01
CA PHE A 62 -14.52 -1.54 -10.67
C PHE A 62 -13.34 -1.45 -9.69
N LEU A 63 -12.47 -2.47 -9.67
CA LEU A 63 -11.28 -2.50 -8.82
C LEU A 63 -10.35 -1.31 -9.13
N THR A 64 -10.10 -1.04 -10.42
CA THR A 64 -9.20 0.02 -10.86
C THR A 64 -9.75 1.40 -10.50
N GLU A 65 -11.03 1.64 -10.79
CA GLU A 65 -11.70 2.92 -10.49
C GLU A 65 -11.75 3.19 -8.97
N THR A 66 -12.12 2.18 -8.20
CA THR A 66 -12.17 2.27 -6.73
C THR A 66 -10.78 2.49 -6.14
N PHE A 67 -9.77 1.75 -6.61
CA PHE A 67 -8.39 1.96 -6.19
C PHE A 67 -7.90 3.37 -6.48
N LEU A 68 -8.08 3.87 -7.71
CA LEU A 68 -7.63 5.21 -8.08
C LEU A 68 -8.31 6.29 -7.23
N ARG A 69 -9.63 6.20 -7.05
CA ARG A 69 -10.39 7.13 -6.20
C ARG A 69 -9.88 7.10 -4.76
N LEU A 70 -9.66 5.93 -4.18
CA LEU A 70 -9.14 5.81 -2.81
C LEU A 70 -7.70 6.29 -2.70
N SER A 71 -6.82 5.98 -3.65
CA SER A 71 -5.41 6.37 -3.63
C SER A 71 -5.18 7.89 -3.67
N HIS A 72 -6.14 8.65 -4.21
CA HIS A 72 -6.08 10.12 -4.21
C HIS A 72 -6.49 10.76 -2.87
N ARG A 73 -7.01 9.97 -1.91
CA ARG A 73 -7.33 10.48 -0.57
C ARG A 73 -6.04 10.65 0.24
N LEU A 74 -5.59 11.90 0.36
CA LEU A 74 -4.41 12.24 1.17
C LEU A 74 -4.53 11.82 2.64
N SER A 75 -5.76 11.66 3.16
CA SER A 75 -6.01 11.23 4.55
C SER A 75 -5.27 9.94 4.91
N PHE A 76 -5.18 8.96 3.99
CA PHE A 76 -4.45 7.73 4.28
C PHE A 76 -2.97 7.97 4.58
N ALA A 77 -2.33 8.86 3.81
CA ALA A 77 -0.93 9.21 4.02
C ALA A 77 -0.75 10.10 5.26
N THR A 78 -1.60 11.11 5.43
CA THR A 78 -1.55 12.02 6.57
C THR A 78 -1.74 11.28 7.90
N ASP A 79 -2.78 10.45 8.02
CA ASP A 79 -3.07 9.70 9.23
C ASP A 79 -1.91 8.75 9.59
N TRP A 80 -1.30 8.11 8.58
CA TRP A 80 -0.15 7.23 8.79
C TRP A 80 1.09 8.00 9.27
N ILE A 81 1.40 9.14 8.65
CA ILE A 81 2.53 10.00 9.06
C ILE A 81 2.32 10.51 10.49
N GLU A 82 1.13 10.97 10.84
CA GLU A 82 0.83 11.47 12.19
C GLU A 82 0.94 10.35 13.24
N THR A 83 0.54 9.13 12.89
CA THR A 83 0.57 7.97 13.80
C THR A 83 1.99 7.46 14.03
N PHE A 84 2.80 7.34 12.97
CA PHE A 84 4.08 6.62 13.02
C PHE A 84 5.32 7.51 12.89
N LEU A 85 5.17 8.75 12.41
CA LEU A 85 6.24 9.73 12.23
C LEU A 85 5.89 11.11 12.85
N PRO A 86 5.42 11.18 14.11
CA PRO A 86 4.92 12.42 14.71
C PRO A 86 6.00 13.51 14.83
N ASP A 87 7.27 13.13 14.87
CA ASP A 87 8.40 14.07 15.00
C ASP A 87 8.97 14.54 13.65
N VAL A 88 8.63 13.88 12.53
CA VAL A 88 9.05 14.32 11.19
C VAL A 88 8.41 15.66 10.82
N GLN A 89 7.25 15.98 11.38
CA GLN A 89 6.59 17.27 11.18
C GLN A 89 7.16 18.43 12.03
N LYS A 90 8.03 18.17 13.00
CA LYS A 90 8.58 19.19 13.91
C LYS A 90 9.81 19.90 13.35
N VAL A 91 10.35 19.45 12.21
CA VAL A 91 11.48 20.08 11.53
C VAL A 91 10.92 21.01 10.45
N ARG A 92 10.44 22.18 10.88
CA ARG A 92 10.13 23.33 10.03
C ARG A 92 10.60 24.61 10.69
#